data_AF-A0A9D7Q0J5-F1
#
_entry.id   AF-A0A9D7Q0J5-F1
#
_cell.length_a   1.000
_cell.length_b   1.000
_cell.length_c   1.000
_cell.angle_alpha   90.00
_cell.angle_beta   90.00
_cell.angle_gamma   90.00
#
_symmetry.space_group_name_H-M   'P 1'
#
loop_
_entity.id
_entity.type
_entity.pdbx_description
1 polymer ?
#
loop_
_entity_poly.entity_id
_entity_poly.type
_entity_poly.pdbx_seq_one_letter_code
_entity_poly.pdbx_strand_id
1 'polypeptide(L)' 'MDYKGYKALVNYDEEAKLYSGEVINTKDVITFQAESVSELEKAFHDSVDDYLEFCESRGEKAVEVF' A
#
# COMPACT_ATOMS: atom_id res chain seq x y z
N MET A 1 7.47 5.54 2.19
CA MET A 1 7.26 5.71 0.73
C MET A 1 6.03 6.57 0.52
N ASP A 2 5.91 7.28 -0.60
CA ASP A 2 4.79 8.19 -0.89
C ASP A 2 4.36 8.05 -2.35
N TYR A 3 3.06 7.88 -2.60
CA TYR A 3 2.51 7.72 -3.94
C TYR A 3 1.05 8.18 -3.95
N LYS A 4 0.70 9.14 -4.82
CA LYS A 4 -0.65 9.71 -4.94
C LYS A 4 -1.26 10.19 -3.61
N GLY A 5 -0.43 10.70 -2.69
CA GLY A 5 -0.87 11.16 -1.36
C GLY A 5 -1.01 10.05 -0.30
N TYR A 6 -0.86 8.79 -0.70
CA TYR A 6 -0.78 7.64 0.19
C TYR A 6 0.66 7.40 0.63
N LYS A 7 0.82 6.82 1.82
CA LYS A 7 2.12 6.47 2.37
C LYS A 7 2.15 4.99 2.74
N ALA A 8 3.36 4.44 2.83
CA ALA A 8 3.56 3.08 3.34
C ALA A 8 4.34 3.11 4.65
N LEU A 9 3.85 2.33 5.63
CA LEU A 9 4.64 1.83 6.74
C LEU A 9 5.21 0.48 6.35
N VAL A 10 6.51 0.27 6.56
CA VAL A 10 7.20 -0.94 6.14
C VAL A 10 8.02 -1.49 7.29
N ASN A 11 7.90 -2.78 7.53
CA ASN A 11 8.73 -3.54 8.44
C ASN A 11 9.50 -4.63 7.68
N TYR A 12 10.73 -4.90 8.08
CA TYR A 12 11.48 -6.06 7.59
C TYR A 12 11.46 -7.16 8.65
N ASP A 13 11.02 -8.35 8.25
CA ASP A 13 11.13 -9.55 9.07
C ASP A 13 12.44 -10.27 8.70
N GLU A 14 13.39 -10.28 9.63
CA GLU A 14 14.70 -10.90 9.41
C GLU A 14 14.64 -12.43 9.33
N GLU A 15 13.68 -13.05 10.02
CA GLU A 15 13.53 -14.50 10.04
C GLU A 15 12.91 -14.99 8.73
N ALA A 16 11.86 -14.31 8.28
CA ALA A 16 11.21 -14.60 7.00
C ALA A 16 11.97 -14.02 5.78
N LYS A 17 12.93 -13.12 6.01
CA LYS A 17 13.63 -12.33 4.99
C LYS A 17 12.68 -11.58 4.05
N LEU A 18 11.58 -11.08 4.60
CA LEU A 18 10.50 -10.49 3.82
C LEU A 18 10.16 -9.10 4.36
N TYR A 19 9.87 -8.18 3.47
CA TYR A 19 9.27 -6.91 3.82
C TYR A 19 7.75 -7.06 3.90
N SER A 20 7.14 -6.52 4.95
CA SER A 20 5.71 -6.32 5.07
C SER A 20 5.40 -4.84 5.08
N GLY A 21 4.41 -4.45 4.29
CA GLY A 21 3.97 -3.07 4.13
C GLY A 21 2.48 -2.91 4.43
N GLU A 22 2.11 -1.77 4.99
CA GLU A 22 0.72 -1.32 5.13
C GLU A 22 0.59 0.08 4.52
N VAL A 23 -0.43 0.25 3.67
CA VAL A 23 -0.79 1.57 3.13
C VAL A 23 -1.56 2.32 4.21
N ILE A 24 -1.11 3.54 4.52
CA ILE A 24 -1.79 4.45 5.44
C ILE A 24 -2.50 5.56 4.67
N ASN A 25 -3.36 6.29 5.38
CA ASN A 25 -4.31 7.28 4.86
C ASN A 25 -5.45 6.66 4.03
N THR A 26 -5.82 5.41 4.31
CA THR A 26 -6.92 4.70 3.67
C THR A 26 -8.02 4.41 4.68
N LYS A 27 -9.24 4.12 4.20
CA LYS A 27 -10.32 3.61 5.06
C LYS A 27 -10.20 2.11 5.32
N ASP A 28 -9.69 1.39 4.34
CA ASP A 28 -9.55 -0.05 4.35
C ASP A 28 -8.09 -0.42 4.64
N VAL A 29 -7.90 -1.57 5.29
CA VAL A 29 -6.56 -2.11 5.54
C VAL A 29 -6.05 -2.71 4.23
N ILE A 30 -4.94 -2.15 3.74
CA ILE A 30 -4.27 -2.63 2.54
C ILE A 30 -2.86 -3.00 2.93
N THR A 31 -2.50 -4.27 2.75
CA THR A 31 -1.18 -4.79 3.06
C THR A 31 -0.53 -5.38 1.82
N PHE A 32 0.79 -5.32 1.79
CA PHE A 32 1.59 -5.87 0.71
C PHE A 32 2.89 -6.46 1.26
N GLN A 33 3.54 -7.29 0.45
CA GLN A 33 4.80 -7.95 0.81
C GLN A 33 5.75 -7.93 -0.37
N ALA A 34 7.05 -7.98 -0.08
CA ALA A 34 8.10 -7.98 -1.10
C ALA A 34 9.40 -8.61 -0.57
N GLU A 35 10.22 -9.19 -1.46
CA GLU A 35 11.53 -9.74 -1.09
C GLU A 35 12.67 -8.72 -1.29
N SER A 36 12.42 -7.64 -2.03
CA SER A 36 13.38 -6.59 -2.30
C SER A 36 12.77 -5.20 -2.21
N VAL A 37 13.61 -4.18 -2.04
CA VAL A 37 13.17 -2.78 -2.02
C VAL A 37 12.51 -2.36 -3.35
N SER A 38 12.99 -2.88 -4.48
CA SER A 38 12.40 -2.59 -5.79
C SER A 38 11.00 -3.18 -5.93
N GLU A 39 10.81 -4.41 -5.45
CA GLU A 39 9.48 -5.06 -5.41
C GLU A 39 8.55 -4.39 -4.41
N LEU A 40 9.08 -3.88 -3.30
CA LEU A 40 8.33 -3.16 -2.29
C LEU A 40 7.69 -1.89 -2.86
N GLU A 41 8.45 -1.14 -3.69
CA GLU A 41 7.92 0.05 -4.36
C GLU A 41 6.81 -0.28 -5.35
N LYS A 42 7.04 -1.32 -6.15
CA LYS A 42 6.04 -1.79 -7.09
C LYS A 42 4.78 -2.27 -6.38
N ALA A 43 4.92 -3.16 -5.38
CA ALA A 43 3.80 -3.71 -4.63
C ALA A 43 3.01 -2.62 -3.89
N PHE A 44 3.68 -1.59 -3.38
CA PHE A 44 3.04 -0.42 -2.81
C PHE A 44 2.20 0.34 -3.84
N HIS A 45 2.76 0.68 -5.00
CA HIS A 45 2.04 1.42 -6.04
C HIS A 45 0.86 0.62 -6.60
N ASP A 46 1.08 -0.66 -6.90
CA ASP A 46 0.05 -1.57 -7.40
C ASP A 46 -1.12 -1.65 -6.39
N SER A 47 -0.82 -1.81 -5.09
CA SER A 47 -1.84 -1.88 -4.04
C SER A 47 -2.65 -0.58 -3.88
N VAL A 48 -2.01 0.58 -4.07
CA VAL A 48 -2.70 1.88 -4.06
C VAL A 48 -3.59 2.04 -5.29
N ASP A 49 -3.09 1.65 -6.46
CA ASP A 49 -3.85 1.76 -7.71
C ASP A 49 -5.07 0.84 -7.70
N ASP A 50 -4.90 -0.42 -7.27
CA ASP A 50 -5.99 -1.37 -7.08
C ASP A 50 -7.05 -0.85 -6.10
N TYR A 51 -6.63 -0.19 -5.02
CA TYR A 51 -7.55 0.40 -4.05
C TYR A 51 -8.37 1.55 -4.63
N LEU A 52 -7.74 2.42 -5.41
CA LEU A 52 -8.40 3.53 -6.06
C LEU A 52 -9.42 3.04 -7.09
N GLU A 53 -9.03 2.06 -7.92
CA GLU A 53 -9.94 1.41 -8.88
C GLU A 53 -11.10 0.71 -8.17
N PHE A 54 -10.83 0.00 -7.07
CA PHE A 54 -11.86 -0.63 -6.27
C PHE A 54 -12.87 0.38 -5.69
N CYS A 55 -12.38 1.50 -5.14
CA CYS A 55 -13.24 2.59 -4.66
C CYS A 55 -14.10 3.17 -5.79
N GLU A 56 -13.48 3.45 -6.94
CA GLU A 56 -14.19 3.99 -8.12
C GLU A 56 -15.28 3.03 -8.60
N SER A 57 -14.99 1.72 -8.66
CA SER A 57 -15.94 0.68 -9.08
C SER A 57 -17.19 0.60 -8.19
N ARG A 58 -17.08 1.02 -6.92
CA ARG A 58 -18.16 1.06 -5.94
C ARG A 58 -18.86 2.42 -5.86
N GLY A 59 -18.37 3.42 -6.60
CA GLY A 59 -18.81 4.81 -6.48
C GLY A 59 -18.45 5.43 -5.13
N GLU A 60 -17.41 4.90 -4.47
CA GLU A 60 -16.95 5.35 -3.16
C GLU A 60 -15.79 6.32 -3.30
N LYS A 61 -15.76 7.33 -2.43
CA LYS A 61 -14.64 8.26 -2.37
C LYS A 61 -13.50 7.60 -1.59
N ALA A 62 -12.39 7.32 -2.28
CA ALA A 62 -11.11 7.05 -1.65
C ALA A 62 -10.75 8.23 -0.74
N VAL A 63 -10.44 7.95 0.52
CA VAL A 63 -10.17 9.01 1.49
C VAL A 63 -8.70 9.33 1.49
N GLU A 64 -8.37 10.62 1.52
CA GLU A 64 -7.09 11.15 1.98
C GLU A 64 -7.35 11.63 3.41
N VAL A 65 -6.96 10.84 4.41
CA VAL A 65 -7.03 11.29 5.81
C VAL A 65 -5.77 12.12 6.07
N PHE A 66 -5.95 13.41 6.36
CA PHE A 66 -4.88 14.39 6.61
C PHE A 66 -4.08 14.07 7.88
#